data_AF-A0A3R6S4K1-F1
#
_entry.id   AF-A0A3R6S4K1-F1
#
_cell.length_a   1.000
_cell.length_b   1.000
_cell.length_c   1.000
_cell.angle_alpha   90.00
_cell.angle_beta   90.00
_cell.angle_gamma   90.00
#
_symmetry.space_group_name_H-M   'P 1'
#
loop_
_entity.id
_entity.type
_entity.pdbx_description
1 polymer ?
#
loop_
_entity_poly.entity_id
_entity_poly.type
_entity_poly.pdbx_seq_one_letter_code
_entity_poly.pdbx_strand_id
1 'polypeptide(L)' 'MEKYFEFLKSGGADIAIKICANSIQTAAWTVYRCKFGCDTYGRSHCCPPNSPTWEETQRIIECFQYAIKHPHNWHLQPQR' A
#
# COMPACT_ATOMS: atom_id res chain seq x y z
N MET A 1 0.04 19.95 -1.35
CA MET A 1 0.53 18.71 -2.00
C MET A 1 2.00 18.82 -2.38
N GLU A 2 2.44 19.96 -2.92
CA GLU A 2 3.85 20.28 -3.23
C GLU A 2 4.84 19.96 -2.10
N LYS A 3 4.52 20.32 -0.85
CA LYS A 3 5.33 19.95 0.33
C LYS A 3 5.70 18.46 0.38
N TYR A 4 4.76 17.57 0.04
CA TYR A 4 5.00 16.13 0.06
C TYR A 4 5.85 15.67 -1.12
N PHE A 5 5.72 16.31 -2.29
CA PHE A 5 6.59 16.05 -3.43
C PHE A 5 8.03 16.48 -3.16
N GLU A 6 8.22 17.67 -2.58
CA GLU A 6 9.56 18.15 -2.16
C GLU A 6 10.16 17.23 -1.09
N PHE A 7 9.37 16.79 -0.11
CA PHE A 7 9.82 15.81 0.88
C PHE A 7 10.28 14.51 0.23
N LEU A 8 9.47 13.93 -0.67
CA LEU A 8 9.83 12.70 -1.40
C LEU A 8 11.09 12.89 -2.24
N LYS A 9 11.18 14.00 -2.98
CA LYS A 9 12.35 14.34 -3.80
C LYS A 9 13.62 14.46 -2.95
N SER A 10 13.54 15.13 -1.80
CA SER A 10 14.66 15.24 -0.85
C SER A 10 15.08 13.88 -0.27
N GLY A 11 14.14 12.93 -0.20
CA GLY A 11 14.37 11.55 0.22
C GLY A 11 14.88 10.62 -0.89
N GLY A 12 15.14 11.14 -2.09
CA GLY A 12 15.67 10.34 -3.21
C GLY A 12 14.61 9.65 -4.07
N ALA A 13 13.35 10.10 -4.02
CA ALA A 13 12.31 9.62 -4.91
C ALA A 13 12.56 10.06 -6.36
N ASP A 14 12.65 9.11 -7.30
CA ASP A 14 12.80 9.40 -8.73
C ASP A 14 11.51 9.94 -9.35
N ILE A 15 10.37 9.32 -9.01
CA ILE A 15 9.06 9.65 -9.58
C ILE A 15 8.03 9.60 -8.47
N ALA A 16 7.27 10.68 -8.31
CA ALA A 16 6.05 10.69 -7.53
C ALA A 16 4.95 11.33 -8.35
N ILE A 17 3.76 10.73 -8.36
CA ILE A 17 2.60 11.25 -9.08
C ILE A 17 1.35 11.33 -8.19
N LYS A 18 0.53 12.34 -8.41
CA LYS A 18 -0.80 12.46 -7.80
C LYS A 18 -1.78 11.55 -8.55
N ILE A 19 -2.53 10.73 -7.83
CA ILE A 19 -3.61 9.89 -8.38
C ILE A 19 -4.91 10.16 -7.63
N CYS A 20 -6.06 9.89 -8.26
CA CYS A 20 -7.35 9.86 -7.57
C CYS A 20 -7.40 8.63 -6.66
N ALA A 21 -7.82 8.80 -5.39
CA ALA A 21 -7.83 7.69 -4.44
C ALA A 21 -8.77 6.55 -4.88
N ASN A 22 -9.87 6.88 -5.56
CA ASN A 22 -10.81 5.92 -6.14
C ASN A 22 -10.22 5.01 -7.24
N SER A 23 -9.04 5.33 -7.77
CA SER A 23 -8.31 4.47 -8.71
C SER A 23 -7.60 3.31 -8.03
N ILE A 24 -7.48 3.34 -6.69
CA ILE A 24 -6.88 2.28 -5.90
C ILE A 24 -7.93 1.21 -5.63
N GLN A 25 -7.58 -0.04 -5.91
CA GLN A 25 -8.40 -1.21 -5.62
C GLN A 25 -7.68 -2.08 -4.59
N THR A 26 -8.39 -2.44 -3.52
CA THR A 26 -7.90 -3.43 -2.56
C THR A 26 -8.18 -4.83 -3.09
N ALA A 27 -7.13 -5.65 -3.12
CA ALA A 27 -7.22 -6.98 -3.71
C ALA A 27 -7.81 -7.98 -2.70
N ALA A 28 -8.97 -8.57 -3.04
CA ALA A 28 -9.67 -9.54 -2.18
C ALA A 28 -8.84 -10.79 -1.83
N TRP A 29 -7.89 -11.16 -2.70
CA TRP A 29 -7.07 -12.36 -2.51
C TRP A 29 -6.05 -12.24 -1.36
N THR A 30 -5.78 -11.04 -0.85
CA THR A 30 -4.82 -10.79 0.23
C THR A 30 -5.14 -11.57 1.51
N VAL A 31 -6.42 -11.77 1.82
CA VAL A 31 -6.88 -12.59 2.95
C VAL A 31 -6.54 -14.06 2.73
N TYR A 32 -6.68 -14.57 1.50
CA TYR A 32 -6.34 -15.95 1.15
C TYR A 32 -4.84 -16.22 1.25
N ARG A 33 -4.01 -15.24 0.88
CA ARG A 33 -2.56 -15.33 1.07
C ARG A 33 -2.18 -15.49 2.54
N CYS A 34 -2.90 -14.83 3.45
CA CYS A 34 -2.68 -15.02 4.88
C CYS A 34 -3.20 -16.39 5.37
N LYS A 35 -4.43 -16.78 4.98
CA LYS A 35 -5.06 -18.02 5.45
C LYS A 35 -4.40 -19.31 4.93
N PHE A 36 -3.94 -19.31 3.68
CA PHE A 36 -3.48 -20.51 2.99
C PHE A 36 -2.01 -20.46 2.56
N GLY A 37 -1.38 -19.28 2.58
CA GLY A 37 0.00 -19.09 2.13
C GLY A 37 0.97 -18.58 3.21
N CYS A 38 0.55 -18.55 4.47
CA CYS A 38 1.39 -18.10 5.59
C CYS A 38 1.60 -19.22 6.62
N ASP A 39 2.85 -19.58 6.87
CA ASP A 39 3.22 -20.65 7.82
C ASP A 39 2.87 -20.33 9.28
N THR A 40 2.61 -19.05 9.58
CA THR A 40 2.31 -18.54 10.93
C THR A 40 0.88 -17.99 11.04
N TYR A 41 -0.02 -18.36 10.14
CA TYR A 41 -1.43 -18.00 10.23
C TYR A 41 -2.01 -18.33 11.63
N GLY A 42 -2.74 -17.37 12.21
CA GLY A 42 -3.35 -17.50 13.53
C GLY A 42 -2.39 -17.26 14.72
N ARG A 43 -1.11 -16.93 14.48
CA ARG A 43 -0.11 -16.72 15.55
C ARG A 43 0.14 -15.26 15.92
N SER A 44 -0.52 -14.31 15.25
CA SER A 44 -0.36 -12.86 15.49
C SER A 44 -1.71 -12.16 15.57
N HIS A 45 -1.78 -11.06 16.33
CA HIS A 45 -2.92 -10.14 16.33
C HIS A 45 -3.13 -9.42 14.99
N CYS A 46 -2.20 -9.54 14.05
CA CYS A 46 -2.35 -9.04 12.68
C CYS A 46 -3.00 -10.08 11.74
N CYS A 47 -3.34 -11.28 12.21
CA CYS A 47 -4.07 -12.25 11.40
C CYS A 47 -5.57 -11.93 11.38
N PRO A 48 -6.27 -12.17 10.25
CA PRO A 48 -7.73 -12.17 10.23
C PRO A 48 -8.30 -13.12 11.31
N PRO A 49 -9.38 -12.74 12.03
CA PRO A 49 -10.25 -11.57 11.81
C PRO A 49 -9.80 -10.28 12.52
N ASN A 50 -8.64 -10.26 13.18
CA ASN A 50 -8.19 -9.11 13.97
C ASN A 50 -7.53 -7.99 13.12
N SER A 51 -7.48 -8.18 11.80
CA SER A 51 -6.95 -7.22 10.83
C SER A 51 -8.06 -6.80 9.87
N PRO A 52 -8.06 -5.54 9.37
CA PRO A 52 -9.10 -5.07 8.47
C PRO A 52 -9.27 -5.95 7.23
N THR A 53 -10.51 -6.11 6.78
CA THR A 53 -10.81 -6.77 5.51
C THR A 53 -10.37 -5.90 4.33
N TRP A 54 -10.36 -6.50 3.13
CA TRP A 54 -10.11 -5.75 1.91
C TRP A 54 -11.20 -4.69 1.67
N GLU A 55 -12.46 -4.96 2.00
CA GLU A 55 -13.55 -3.98 1.91
C GLU A 55 -13.42 -2.86 2.94
N GLU A 56 -13.05 -3.17 4.19
CA GLU A 56 -12.82 -2.16 5.23
C GLU A 56 -11.66 -1.24 4.83
N THR A 57 -10.57 -1.83 4.30
CA THR A 57 -9.44 -1.06 3.77
C THR A 57 -9.86 -0.19 2.58
N GLN A 58 -10.72 -0.68 1.68
CA GLN A 58 -11.23 0.11 0.54
C GLN A 58 -12.00 1.33 1.04
N ARG A 59 -12.88 1.15 2.03
CA ARG A 59 -13.66 2.25 2.64
C ARG A 59 -12.77 3.32 3.27
N ILE A 60 -11.67 2.91 3.91
CA ILE A 60 -10.69 3.86 4.45
C ILE A 60 -10.05 4.68 3.32
N ILE A 61 -9.70 4.04 2.20
CA ILE A 61 -9.11 4.72 1.05
C ILE A 61 -10.10 5.71 0.41
N GLU A 62 -11.38 5.36 0.37
CA GLU A 62 -12.46 6.20 -0.17
C GLU A 62 -12.68 7.49 0.65
N CYS A 63 -12.23 7.56 1.90
CA CYS A 63 -12.23 8.80 2.69
C CYS A 63 -11.26 9.86 2.16
N PHE A 64 -10.38 9.52 1.21
CA PHE A 64 -9.43 10.43 0.60
C PHE A 64 -9.84 10.77 -0.83
N GLN A 65 -9.58 12.00 -1.27
CA GLN A 65 -9.80 12.37 -2.67
C GLN A 65 -8.62 11.99 -3.57
N TYR A 66 -7.40 12.08 -3.03
CA TYR A 66 -6.16 11.88 -3.77
C TYR A 66 -5.14 11.08 -2.97
N ALA A 67 -4.26 10.39 -3.68
CA ALA A 67 -3.09 9.72 -3.13
C ALA A 67 -1.82 10.13 -3.90
N ILE A 68 -0.66 9.88 -3.30
CA ILE A 68 0.65 10.05 -3.94
C ILE A 68 1.21 8.65 -4.21
N LYS A 69 1.42 8.32 -5.48
CA LYS A 69 2.03 7.06 -5.92
C LYS A 69 3.50 7.29 -6.26
N HIS A 70 4.38 6.59 -5.57
CA HIS A 70 5.81 6.54 -5.84
C HIS A 70 6.16 5.12 -6.34
N PRO A 71 6.25 4.89 -7.66
CA PRO A 71 6.67 3.60 -8.19
C PRO A 71 8.14 3.36 -7.85
N HIS A 72 8.38 2.32 -7.06
CA HIS A 72 9.73 1.87 -6.77
C HIS A 72 10.24 1.01 -7.93
N ASN A 73 11.23 1.49 -8.68
CA ASN A 73 11.86 0.70 -9.73
C ASN A 73 12.93 -0.22 -9.13
N TRP A 74 12.56 -1.48 -8.90
CA TRP A 74 13.46 -2.49 -8.33
C TRP A 74 14.71 -2.72 -9.21
N HIS A 75 14.66 -2.38 -10.50
CA HIS A 75 15.76 -2.57 -11.44
C HIS A 75 16.81 -1.43 -11.43
N LEU A 76 16.57 -0.34 -10.70
CA LEU A 76 17.50 0.79 -10.62
C LEU A 76 18.27 0.87 -9.29
N GLN A 77 18.12 -0.12 -8.41
CA GLN A 77 18.92 -0.14 -7.19
C GLN A 77 20.36 -0.57 -7.48
N PRO A 78 21.37 0.12 -6.90
CA PRO A 78 22.67 -0.49 -6.70
C PRO A 78 22.44 -1.78 -5.91
N GLN A 79 22.90 -2.92 -6.44
CA GLN A 79 22.91 -4.18 -5.69
C GLN A 79 23.72 -3.92 -4.41
N ARG A 80 23.06 -3.96 -3.25
CA ARG A 80 23.76 -4.02 -1.96
C ARG A 80 24.20 -5.45 -1.68
#